data_AF-A0A4R8GQB9-F1
#
_entry.id   AF-A0A4R8GQB9-F1
#
_cell.length_a   1.000
_cell.length_b   1.000
_cell.length_c   1.000
_cell.angle_alpha   90.00
_cell.angle_beta   90.00
_cell.angle_gamma   90.00
#
_symmetry.space_group_name_H-M   'P 1'
#
loop_
_entity.id
_entity.type
_entity.pdbx_description
1 polymer ?
#
loop_
_entity_poly.entity_id
_entity_poly.type
_entity_poly.pdbx_seq_one_letter_code
_entity_poly.pdbx_strand_id
1 'polypeptide(L)'
;MECFKVKQLKSLFYIDLTHLVKESKEEGFRFLERLVNDYENGTNKFNKTGESLYGLFNKEGVLIAIGGINIDPFSNDEKVGRLRRFYVSKDYRRSGLGRLLLTQIINDAKHFYKVLVLHTDTEQGDKFYTSLGFLKENIYPNSTHYLSLFNM
;
A
#
# COMPACT_ATOMS: atom_id res chain seq x y z
N MET A 1 9.80 -23.85 -5.74
CA MET A 1 8.94 -22.71 -6.09
C MET A 1 8.49 -22.09 -4.78
N GLU A 2 8.98 -20.91 -4.43
CA GLU A 2 8.52 -20.22 -3.21
C GLU A 2 7.08 -19.76 -3.42
N CYS A 3 6.17 -20.22 -2.56
CA CYS A 3 4.77 -19.87 -2.65
C CYS A 3 4.53 -18.58 -1.86
N PHE A 4 4.21 -17.51 -2.57
CA PHE A 4 3.82 -16.24 -1.98
C PHE A 4 2.33 -15.99 -2.20
N LYS A 5 1.64 -15.48 -1.19
CA LYS A 5 0.19 -15.28 -1.23
C LYS A 5 -0.21 -13.88 -0.81
N VAL A 6 -0.82 -13.13 -1.71
CA VAL A 6 -1.49 -11.87 -1.37
C VAL A 6 -2.85 -12.20 -0.74
N LYS A 7 -3.21 -11.50 0.33
CA LYS A 7 -4.52 -11.57 0.96
C LYS A 7 -4.98 -10.17 1.36
N GLN A 8 -6.25 -9.87 1.13
CA GLN A 8 -6.92 -8.77 1.83
C GLN A 8 -7.02 -9.13 3.32
N LEU A 9 -6.63 -8.21 4.19
CA LEU A 9 -6.63 -8.40 5.64
C LEU A 9 -7.99 -7.98 6.20
N LYS A 10 -8.70 -8.93 6.81
CA LYS A 10 -9.98 -8.65 7.49
C LYS A 10 -9.79 -7.87 8.80
N SER A 11 -8.65 -8.08 9.45
CA SER A 11 -8.30 -7.43 10.71
C SER A 11 -6.79 -7.42 10.88
N LEU A 12 -6.24 -6.30 11.36
CA LEU A 12 -4.82 -6.21 11.70
C LEU A 12 -4.51 -6.88 13.04
N PHE A 13 -5.50 -7.06 13.92
CA PHE A 13 -5.31 -7.61 15.27
C PHE A 13 -4.81 -9.07 15.31
N TYR A 14 -4.98 -9.81 14.21
CA TYR A 14 -4.57 -11.21 14.12
C TYR A 14 -3.32 -11.42 13.25
N ILE A 15 -2.62 -10.33 12.91
CA ILE A 15 -1.47 -10.34 12.01
C ILE A 15 -0.25 -9.84 12.75
N ASP A 16 0.79 -10.66 12.84
CA ASP A 16 2.07 -10.20 13.37
C ASP A 16 2.80 -9.33 12.34
N LEU A 17 2.77 -8.01 12.59
CA LEU A 17 3.47 -6.98 11.82
C LEU A 17 4.74 -6.50 12.54
N THR A 18 5.06 -7.03 13.73
CA THR A 18 6.08 -6.48 14.63
C THR A 18 7.45 -6.37 13.95
N HIS A 19 7.84 -7.40 13.20
CA HIS A 19 9.11 -7.42 12.49
C HIS A 19 9.17 -6.37 11.37
N LEU A 20 8.10 -6.16 10.59
CA LEU A 20 8.05 -5.11 9.56
C LEU A 20 8.04 -3.72 10.20
N VAL A 21 7.35 -3.52 11.32
CA VAL A 21 7.38 -2.24 12.06
C VAL A 21 8.79 -1.94 12.53
N LYS A 22 9.47 -2.91 13.14
CA LYS A 22 10.87 -2.76 13.58
C LYS A 22 11.79 -2.42 12.42
N GLU A 23 11.78 -3.23 11.37
CA GLU A 23 12.65 -3.06 10.19
C GLU A 23 12.41 -1.70 9.50
N SER A 24 11.13 -1.31 9.30
CA SER A 24 10.80 -0.03 8.69
C SER A 24 11.32 1.16 9.51
N LYS A 25 11.25 1.10 10.85
CA LYS A 25 11.78 2.14 11.73
C LYS A 25 13.31 2.23 11.68
N GLU A 26 14.00 1.10 11.60
CA GLU A 26 15.45 1.04 11.42
C GLU A 26 15.88 1.68 10.09
N GLU A 27 15.02 1.61 9.05
CA GLU A 27 15.20 2.31 7.78
C GLU A 27 14.72 3.78 7.78
N GLY A 28 14.23 4.29 8.92
CA GLY A 28 13.74 5.66 9.06
C GLY A 28 12.26 5.86 8.71
N PHE A 29 11.55 4.81 8.33
CA PHE A 29 10.12 4.85 8.00
C PHE A 29 9.24 4.60 9.23
N ARG A 30 8.53 5.64 9.68
CA ARG A 30 7.61 5.54 10.85
C ARG A 30 6.15 5.25 10.47
N PHE A 31 5.85 5.09 9.18
CA PHE A 31 4.47 4.99 8.75
C PHE A 31 3.82 3.63 9.10
N LEU A 32 4.59 2.56 9.32
CA LEU A 32 4.02 1.29 9.78
C LEU A 32 3.65 1.32 11.27
N GLU A 33 4.44 1.99 12.10
CA GLU A 33 4.04 2.30 13.49
C GLU A 33 2.76 3.14 13.49
N ARG A 34 2.66 4.14 12.60
CA ARG A 34 1.42 4.91 12.42
C ARG A 34 0.25 4.05 11.94
N LEU A 35 0.47 3.07 11.06
CA LEU A 35 -0.56 2.12 10.64
C LEU A 35 -1.14 1.37 11.85
N VAL A 36 -0.29 0.82 12.72
CA VAL A 36 -0.73 0.09 13.92
C VAL A 36 -1.55 1.02 14.82
N ASN A 37 -1.00 2.19 15.16
CA ASN A 37 -1.65 3.15 16.05
C ASN A 37 -3.00 3.64 15.49
N ASP A 38 -3.05 4.03 14.20
CA ASP A 38 -4.27 4.50 13.54
C ASP A 38 -5.36 3.39 13.48
N TYR A 39 -4.94 2.13 13.35
CA TYR A 39 -5.85 1.00 13.30
C TYR A 39 -6.42 0.68 14.68
N GLU A 40 -5.56 0.64 15.69
CA GLU A 40 -5.92 0.37 17.10
C GLU A 40 -6.87 1.44 17.65
N ASN A 41 -6.55 2.72 17.43
CA ASN A 41 -7.38 3.83 17.90
C ASN A 41 -8.63 4.09 17.03
N GLY A 42 -8.75 3.37 15.90
CA GLY A 42 -9.89 3.46 14.99
C GLY A 42 -9.97 4.71 14.12
N THR A 43 -8.97 5.58 14.15
CA THR A 43 -8.83 6.68 13.19
C THR A 43 -8.84 6.14 11.75
N ASN A 44 -8.32 4.92 11.57
CA ASN A 44 -8.14 4.39 10.24
C ASN A 44 -8.08 2.87 10.15
N LYS A 45 -9.24 2.25 9.85
CA LYS A 45 -9.36 0.79 9.76
C LYS A 45 -9.44 0.24 8.34
N PHE A 46 -9.31 1.10 7.32
CA PHE A 46 -9.45 0.71 5.90
C PHE A 46 -10.77 -0.03 5.64
N ASN A 47 -11.86 0.47 6.21
CA ASN A 47 -13.13 -0.26 6.35
C ASN A 47 -14.33 0.45 5.71
N LYS A 48 -14.13 1.60 5.04
CA LYS A 48 -15.19 2.19 4.21
C LYS A 48 -15.31 1.42 2.88
N THR A 49 -16.37 1.65 2.12
CA THR A 49 -16.50 1.08 0.76
C THR A 49 -15.35 1.54 -0.14
N GLY A 50 -14.68 0.61 -0.83
CA GLY A 50 -13.42 0.84 -1.57
C GLY A 50 -12.16 0.81 -0.68
N GLU A 51 -12.36 0.92 0.63
CA GLU A 51 -11.43 0.72 1.75
C GLU A 51 -10.75 -0.63 1.73
N SER A 52 -9.41 -0.77 1.70
CA SER A 52 -8.79 -2.09 1.92
C SER A 52 -7.34 -2.06 2.38
N LEU A 53 -6.95 -3.05 3.18
CA LEU A 53 -5.57 -3.34 3.58
C LEU A 53 -5.20 -4.75 3.11
N TYR A 54 -3.98 -4.92 2.59
CA TYR A 54 -3.49 -6.17 2.03
C TYR A 54 -2.16 -6.55 2.64
N GLY A 55 -1.94 -7.86 2.77
CA GLY A 55 -0.68 -8.46 3.16
C GLY A 55 -0.20 -9.47 2.13
N LEU A 56 1.11 -9.55 1.95
CA LEU A 56 1.79 -10.60 1.20
C LEU A 56 2.50 -11.51 2.18
N PHE A 57 2.23 -12.81 2.08
CA PHE A 57 2.76 -13.83 2.98
C PHE A 57 3.69 -14.78 2.25
N ASN A 58 4.77 -15.21 2.91
CA ASN A 58 5.61 -16.31 2.43
C ASN A 58 4.98 -17.70 2.73
N LYS A 59 5.68 -18.77 2.39
CA LYS A 59 5.19 -20.16 2.55
C LYS A 59 5.00 -20.56 4.02
N GLU A 60 5.78 -19.98 4.93
CA GLU A 60 5.66 -20.15 6.38
C GLU A 60 4.50 -19.34 6.98
N GLY A 61 3.83 -18.51 6.19
CA GLY A 61 2.74 -17.64 6.66
C GLY A 61 3.23 -16.36 7.35
N VAL A 62 4.51 -16.02 7.22
CA VAL A 62 5.05 -14.75 7.70
C VAL A 62 4.65 -13.63 6.74
N LEU A 63 4.20 -12.51 7.29
CA LEU A 63 3.85 -11.32 6.51
C LEU A 63 5.12 -10.59 6.05
N ILE A 64 5.41 -10.56 4.76
CA ILE A 64 6.65 -10.00 4.21
C ILE A 64 6.45 -8.65 3.50
N ALA A 65 5.21 -8.29 3.19
CA ALA A 65 4.85 -6.97 2.67
C ALA A 65 3.43 -6.60 3.06
N ILE A 66 3.16 -5.29 3.15
CA ILE A 66 1.87 -4.74 3.51
C ILE A 66 1.59 -3.50 2.67
N GLY A 67 0.33 -3.22 2.37
CA GLY A 67 -0.09 -2.02 1.64
C GLY A 67 -1.59 -1.86 1.67
N GLY A 68 -2.07 -0.63 1.69
CA GLY A 68 -3.51 -0.36 1.73
C GLY A 68 -3.91 0.81 0.85
N ILE A 69 -5.20 0.90 0.63
CA ILE A 69 -5.86 1.93 -0.18
C ILE A 69 -7.00 2.54 0.63
N ASN A 70 -7.19 3.86 0.48
CA ASN A 70 -8.28 4.62 1.09
C ASN A 70 -8.94 5.51 0.08
N ILE A 71 -10.13 6.00 0.41
CA ILE A 71 -10.63 7.22 -0.23
C ILE A 71 -9.62 8.33 0.10
N ASP A 72 -9.16 9.06 -0.91
CA ASP A 72 -8.18 10.12 -0.70
C ASP A 72 -8.79 11.25 0.15
N PRO A 73 -8.26 11.52 1.35
CA PRO A 73 -8.84 12.53 2.24
C PRO A 73 -8.60 13.97 1.76
N PHE A 74 -7.84 14.17 0.68
CA PHE A 74 -7.44 15.49 0.20
C PHE A 74 -8.10 15.91 -1.13
N SER A 75 -8.73 14.98 -1.87
CA SER A 75 -9.21 15.25 -3.24
C SER A 75 -10.67 15.68 -3.35
N ASN A 76 -11.45 15.73 -2.26
CA ASN A 76 -12.91 15.98 -2.30
C ASN A 76 -13.68 15.14 -3.34
N ASP A 77 -13.12 14.00 -3.77
CA ASP A 77 -13.66 13.10 -4.79
C ASP A 77 -13.46 11.65 -4.32
N GLU A 78 -14.57 10.96 -4.06
CA GLU A 78 -14.56 9.56 -3.61
C GLU A 78 -14.04 8.59 -4.68
N LYS A 79 -13.88 9.04 -5.94
CA LYS A 79 -13.28 8.27 -7.03
C LYS A 79 -11.75 8.38 -7.08
N VAL A 80 -11.12 9.09 -6.16
CA VAL A 80 -9.67 9.11 -5.99
C VAL A 80 -9.27 8.22 -4.82
N GLY A 81 -8.52 7.16 -5.10
CA GLY A 81 -8.00 6.23 -4.11
C GLY A 81 -6.55 6.57 -3.72
N ARG A 82 -6.23 6.70 -2.44
CA ARG A 82 -4.86 6.88 -1.96
C ARG A 82 -4.21 5.57 -1.56
N LEU A 83 -3.17 5.16 -2.29
CA LEU A 83 -2.26 4.12 -1.84
C LEU A 83 -1.41 4.65 -0.68
N ARG A 84 -1.32 3.86 0.40
CA ARG A 84 -0.55 4.25 1.59
C ARG A 84 -0.13 3.04 2.42
N ARG A 85 0.80 3.29 3.34
CA ARG A 85 1.36 2.26 4.25
C ARG A 85 1.96 1.07 3.50
N PHE A 86 2.49 1.34 2.31
CA PHE A 86 3.08 0.32 1.44
C PHE A 86 4.53 0.06 1.84
N TYR A 87 4.85 -1.19 2.17
CA TYR A 87 6.19 -1.60 2.59
C TYR A 87 6.44 -3.06 2.22
N VAL A 88 7.66 -3.34 1.79
CA VAL A 88 8.16 -4.70 1.51
C VAL A 88 9.40 -4.90 2.36
N SER A 89 9.49 -6.03 3.07
CA SER A 89 10.68 -6.36 3.86
C SER A 89 11.92 -6.33 3.00
N LYS A 90 13.03 -5.84 3.56
CA LYS A 90 14.28 -5.59 2.83
C LYS A 90 14.79 -6.85 2.11
N ASP A 91 14.72 -7.99 2.77
CA ASP A 91 15.18 -9.28 2.24
C ASP A 91 14.31 -9.79 1.07
N TYR A 92 13.10 -9.24 0.92
CA TYR A 92 12.12 -9.59 -0.11
C TYR A 92 11.99 -8.50 -1.20
N ARG A 93 12.86 -7.48 -1.22
CA ARG A 93 12.85 -6.45 -2.27
C ARG A 93 13.52 -6.96 -3.54
N ARG A 94 13.21 -6.29 -4.66
CA ARG A 94 13.78 -6.55 -6.00
C ARG A 94 13.54 -7.98 -6.55
N SER A 95 12.59 -8.70 -5.98
CA SER A 95 12.14 -10.04 -6.40
C SER A 95 10.77 -10.04 -7.08
N GLY A 96 10.21 -8.87 -7.37
CA GLY A 96 8.87 -8.73 -7.97
C GLY A 96 7.70 -8.79 -6.97
N LEU A 97 7.97 -9.06 -5.69
CA LEU A 97 6.93 -9.22 -4.67
C LEU A 97 6.15 -7.94 -4.35
N GLY A 98 6.82 -6.78 -4.37
CA GLY A 98 6.13 -5.49 -4.30
C GLY A 98 5.19 -5.25 -5.49
N ARG A 99 5.60 -5.63 -6.70
CA ARG A 99 4.75 -5.56 -7.90
C ARG A 99 3.55 -6.49 -7.76
N LEU A 100 3.74 -7.73 -7.28
CA LEU A 100 2.66 -8.68 -7.03
C LEU A 100 1.61 -8.09 -6.08
N LEU A 101 2.03 -7.51 -4.96
CA LEU A 101 1.12 -6.87 -4.00
C LEU A 101 0.40 -5.66 -4.63
N LEU A 102 1.14 -4.75 -5.27
CA LEU A 102 0.53 -3.53 -5.82
C LEU A 102 -0.42 -3.83 -6.99
N THR A 103 -0.10 -4.80 -7.84
CA THR A 103 -0.99 -5.23 -8.94
C THR A 103 -2.32 -5.77 -8.39
N GLN A 104 -2.30 -6.56 -7.31
CA GLN A 104 -3.55 -7.00 -6.67
C GLN A 104 -4.37 -5.81 -6.15
N ILE A 105 -3.73 -4.85 -5.46
CA ILE A 105 -4.40 -3.64 -4.97
C ILE A 105 -5.04 -2.86 -6.12
N ILE A 106 -4.30 -2.65 -7.21
CA ILE A 106 -4.80 -1.92 -8.39
C ILE A 106 -6.01 -2.63 -9.00
N ASN A 107 -5.94 -3.95 -9.19
CA ASN A 107 -7.02 -4.73 -9.80
C ASN A 107 -8.32 -4.61 -9.00
N ASP A 108 -8.23 -4.71 -7.67
CA ASP A 108 -9.41 -4.57 -6.81
C ASP A 108 -9.91 -3.12 -6.81
N ALA A 109 -9.00 -2.15 -6.80
CA ALA A 109 -9.30 -0.72 -6.77
C ALA A 109 -10.05 -0.20 -8.02
N LYS A 110 -9.88 -0.83 -9.19
CA LYS A 110 -10.58 -0.48 -10.44
C LYS A 110 -12.11 -0.47 -10.30
N HIS A 111 -12.67 -1.25 -9.37
CA HIS A 111 -14.11 -1.30 -9.14
C HIS A 111 -14.66 -0.06 -8.42
N PHE A 112 -13.80 0.67 -7.70
CA PHE A 112 -14.22 1.76 -6.81
C PHE A 112 -13.70 3.12 -7.28
N TYR A 113 -12.49 3.15 -7.83
CA TYR A 113 -11.75 4.37 -8.11
C TYR A 113 -11.52 4.56 -9.60
N LYS A 114 -11.35 5.82 -9.99
CA LYS A 114 -10.96 6.26 -11.34
C LYS A 114 -9.47 6.58 -11.41
N VAL A 115 -8.91 7.02 -10.29
CA VAL A 115 -7.51 7.43 -10.15
C VAL A 115 -6.96 6.93 -8.83
N LEU A 116 -5.71 6.47 -8.85
CA LEU A 116 -4.93 6.21 -7.64
C LEU A 116 -3.88 7.28 -7.45
N VAL A 117 -3.64 7.68 -6.22
CA VAL A 117 -2.61 8.67 -5.85
C VAL A 117 -1.75 8.14 -4.71
N LEU A 118 -0.53 8.64 -4.62
CA LEU A 118 0.37 8.33 -3.51
C LEU A 118 1.36 9.47 -3.25
N HIS A 119 1.99 9.38 -2.08
CA HIS A 119 3.11 10.24 -1.73
C HIS A 119 4.34 9.37 -1.49
N THR A 120 5.46 9.72 -2.11
CA THR A 120 6.78 9.19 -1.78
C THR A 120 7.83 10.27 -2.00
N ASP A 121 8.82 10.30 -1.11
CA ASP A 121 9.97 11.20 -1.08
C ASP A 121 11.29 10.45 -1.35
N THR A 122 11.20 9.13 -1.61
CA THR A 122 12.37 8.28 -1.88
C THR A 122 12.56 8.05 -3.37
N GLU A 123 13.81 8.06 -3.83
CA GLU A 123 14.15 7.71 -5.21
C GLU A 123 13.77 6.25 -5.53
N GLN A 124 13.87 5.35 -4.54
CA GLN A 124 13.43 3.96 -4.69
C GLN A 124 11.92 3.85 -4.91
N GLY A 125 11.13 4.58 -4.13
CA GLY A 125 9.67 4.63 -4.27
C GLY A 125 9.26 5.21 -5.63
N ASP A 126 9.88 6.30 -6.05
CA ASP A 126 9.68 6.93 -7.36
C ASP A 126 9.88 5.90 -8.49
N LYS A 127 11.05 5.27 -8.56
CA LYS A 127 11.35 4.23 -9.57
C LYS A 127 10.39 3.04 -9.50
N PHE A 128 9.99 2.63 -8.30
CA PHE A 128 9.07 1.51 -8.12
C PHE A 128 7.68 1.83 -8.70
N TYR A 129 7.07 2.95 -8.31
CA TYR A 129 5.72 3.31 -8.74
C TYR A 129 5.67 3.69 -10.22
N THR A 130 6.66 4.42 -10.72
CA THR A 130 6.75 4.75 -12.16
C THR A 130 6.88 3.49 -13.03
N SER A 131 7.60 2.46 -12.57
CA SER A 131 7.67 1.16 -13.27
C SER A 131 6.33 0.40 -13.34
N LEU A 132 5.33 0.83 -12.55
CA LEU A 132 3.98 0.27 -12.47
C LEU A 132 2.94 1.19 -13.13
N GLY A 133 3.38 2.20 -13.88
CA GLY A 133 2.52 3.09 -14.67
C GLY A 133 2.09 4.36 -13.95
N PHE A 134 2.52 4.59 -12.70
CA PHE A 134 2.27 5.87 -12.04
C PHE A 134 3.07 6.98 -12.72
N LEU A 135 2.44 8.14 -12.93
CA LEU A 135 3.06 9.34 -13.44
C LEU A 135 3.43 10.26 -12.27
N LYS A 136 4.64 10.82 -12.30
CA LYS A 136 5.16 11.72 -11.27
C LYS A 136 4.79 13.17 -11.60
N GLU A 137 3.59 13.56 -11.19
CA GLU A 137 3.08 14.93 -11.37
C GLU A 137 2.28 15.38 -10.14
N ASN A 138 2.39 16.66 -9.82
CA ASN A 138 1.73 17.28 -8.66
C ASN A 138 0.34 17.81 -9.01
N ILE A 139 -0.48 16.98 -9.67
CA ILE A 139 -1.85 17.37 -10.07
C ILE A 139 -2.90 17.09 -8.98
N TYR A 140 -2.63 16.17 -8.04
CA TYR A 140 -3.52 15.89 -6.90
C TYR A 140 -2.92 16.43 -5.60
N PRO A 141 -3.75 17.03 -4.71
CA PRO A 141 -3.28 17.54 -3.43
C PRO A 141 -2.53 16.49 -2.61
N ASN A 142 -1.46 16.90 -1.92
CA ASN A 142 -0.64 16.03 -1.06
C ASN A 142 -0.16 14.72 -1.74
N SER A 143 0.02 14.76 -3.05
CA SER A 143 0.43 13.62 -3.85
C SER A 143 1.66 13.97 -4.68
N THR A 144 2.45 12.96 -4.97
CA THR A 144 3.66 13.06 -5.81
C THR A 144 3.48 12.29 -7.12
N HIS A 145 2.58 11.30 -7.10
CA HIS A 145 2.33 10.42 -8.21
C HIS A 145 0.84 10.10 -8.31
N TYR A 146 0.40 9.81 -9.52
CA TYR A 146 -0.96 9.34 -9.80
C TYR A 146 -0.98 8.26 -10.88
N LEU A 147 -2.05 7.46 -10.91
CA LEU A 147 -2.31 6.45 -11.92
C LEU A 147 -3.79 6.54 -12.34
N SER A 148 -4.03 6.78 -13.63
CA SER A 148 -5.38 6.72 -14.19
C SER A 148 -5.79 5.26 -14.43
N LEU A 149 -6.94 4.86 -13.90
CA LEU A 149 -7.48 3.50 -14.02
C LEU A 149 -8.36 3.30 -15.26
N PHE A 150 -8.66 4.36 -16.01
CA PHE A 150 -9.55 4.31 -17.18
C PHE A 150 -8.99 3.56 -18.39
N ASN A 151 -7.65 3.40 -18.47
CA ASN A 151 -6.96 2.91 -19.67
C ASN A 151 -6.11 1.64 -19.41
N MET A 152 -6.38 0.89 -18.35
CA MET A 152 -5.62 -0.31 -17.94
C MET A 152 -6.42 -1.59 -18.02
#